data_AF-A0A519S381-F1
#
_entry.id   AF-A0A519S381-F1
#
_cell.length_a   1.000
_cell.length_b   1.000
_cell.length_c   1.000
_cell.angle_alpha   90.00
_cell.angle_beta   90.00
_cell.angle_gamma   90.00
#
_symmetry.space_group_name_H-M   'P 1'
#
loop_
_entity.id
_entity.type
_entity.pdbx_description
1 polymer ?
#
loop_
_entity_poly.entity_id
_entity_poly.type
_entity_poly.pdbx_seq_one_letter_code
_entity_poly.pdbx_strand_id
1 'polypeptide(L)'
;FFTYGLLWGINNGYLSEKEYLPVAAKAWSYLTKTALQADGKVGYVQPIGEKAIPGQVVDANSTANFGVGAFLLASAEMYRYLDKK
;
A
#
# COMPACT_ATOMS: atom_id res chain seq x y z
N PHE A 1 -2.09 -2.58 3.35
CA PHE A 1 -3.37 -2.51 4.09
C PHE A 1 -3.83 -1.08 4.37
N PHE A 2 -3.04 -0.20 5.01
CA PHE A 2 -3.50 1.16 5.34
C PHE A 2 -3.93 1.99 4.13
N THR A 3 -3.18 1.97 3.02
CA THR A 3 -3.56 2.70 1.80
C THR A 3 -4.96 2.31 1.31
N TYR A 4 -5.27 1.00 1.29
CA TYR A 4 -6.62 0.51 0.98
C TYR A 4 -7.66 1.07 1.96
N GLY A 5 -7.43 0.95 3.27
CA GLY A 5 -8.41 1.41 4.27
C GLY A 5 -8.67 2.91 4.21
N LEU A 6 -7.64 3.73 3.99
CA LEU A 6 -7.77 5.17 3.83
C LEU A 6 -8.58 5.51 2.56
N LEU A 7 -8.21 4.93 1.42
CA LEU A 7 -8.91 5.17 0.15
C LEU A 7 -10.35 4.68 0.20
N TRP A 8 -10.58 3.48 0.73
CA TRP A 8 -11.92 2.94 0.90
C TRP A 8 -12.77 3.83 1.82
N GLY A 9 -12.22 4.28 2.95
CA GLY A 9 -12.90 5.17 3.88
C GLY A 9 -13.28 6.51 3.23
N ILE A 10 -12.39 7.08 2.41
CA ILE A 10 -12.68 8.28 1.61
C ILE A 10 -13.78 7.98 0.57
N ASN A 11 -13.62 6.90 -0.21
CA ASN A 11 -14.52 6.51 -1.30
C ASN A 11 -15.96 6.19 -0.86
N ASN A 12 -16.16 5.90 0.42
CA ASN A 12 -17.46 5.58 1.02
C ASN A 12 -17.95 6.65 2.00
N GLY A 13 -17.27 7.80 2.09
CA GLY A 13 -17.72 8.95 2.89
C GLY A 13 -17.52 8.81 4.41
N TYR A 14 -16.71 7.85 4.86
CA TYR A 14 -16.40 7.66 6.28
C TYR A 14 -15.19 8.48 6.75
N LEU A 15 -14.30 8.85 5.83
CA LEU A 15 -13.11 9.65 6.12
C LEU A 15 -13.13 10.94 5.33
N SER A 16 -12.76 12.05 5.98
CA SER A 16 -12.60 13.35 5.33
C SER A 16 -11.52 13.28 4.24
N GLU A 17 -11.91 13.51 2.99
CA GLU A 17 -10.96 13.55 1.87
C GLU A 17 -9.87 14.59 2.11
N LYS A 18 -10.24 15.80 2.56
CA LYS A 18 -9.30 16.90 2.82
C LYS A 18 -8.23 16.51 3.85
N GLU A 19 -8.60 15.73 4.85
CA GLU A 19 -7.71 15.32 5.93
C GLU A 19 -6.83 14.13 5.53
N TYR A 20 -7.42 13.10 4.90
CA TYR A 20 -6.75 11.80 4.73
C TYR A 20 -6.16 11.57 3.35
N LEU A 21 -6.64 12.25 2.30
CA LEU A 21 -6.08 12.10 0.95
C LEU A 21 -4.57 12.38 0.89
N PRO A 22 -4.01 13.42 1.55
CA PRO A 22 -2.57 13.65 1.53
C PRO A 22 -1.76 12.46 2.07
N VAL A 23 -2.30 11.74 3.06
CA VAL A 23 -1.67 10.54 3.63
C VAL A 23 -1.79 9.36 2.68
N ALA A 24 -2.99 9.11 2.13
CA ALA A 24 -3.22 8.06 1.15
C ALA A 24 -2.34 8.24 -0.10
N ALA A 25 -2.19 9.48 -0.59
CA ALA A 25 -1.35 9.80 -1.74
C ALA A 25 0.14 9.55 -1.48
N LYS A 26 0.66 9.92 -0.30
CA LYS A 26 2.04 9.60 0.09
C LYS A 26 2.27 8.09 0.17
N ALA A 27 1.33 7.36 0.77
CA ALA A 27 1.41 5.91 0.86
C ALA A 27 1.33 5.25 -0.53
N TRP A 28 0.45 5.72 -1.41
CA TRP A 28 0.36 5.26 -2.80
C TRP A 28 1.64 5.53 -3.60
N SER A 29 2.28 6.68 -3.39
CA SER A 29 3.57 6.99 -4.01
C SER A 29 4.67 6.02 -3.58
N TYR A 30 4.72 5.62 -2.31
CA TYR A 30 5.68 4.60 -1.86
C TYR A 30 5.38 3.24 -2.51
N LEU A 31 4.10 2.83 -2.53
CA LEU A 31 3.70 1.56 -3.13
C LEU A 31 4.12 1.49 -4.60
N THR A 32 3.88 2.55 -5.37
CA THR A 32 4.12 2.54 -6.82
C THR A 32 5.56 2.84 -7.23
N LYS A 33 6.31 3.62 -6.44
CA LYS A 33 7.68 4.05 -6.81
C LYS A 33 8.79 3.31 -6.06
N THR A 34 8.46 2.54 -5.04
CA THR A 34 9.46 1.88 -4.19
C THR A 34 9.14 0.41 -3.95
N ALA A 35 7.90 0.08 -3.58
CA ALA A 35 7.53 -1.33 -3.35
C ALA A 35 7.37 -2.10 -4.67
N LEU A 36 6.71 -1.52 -5.67
CA LEU A 36 6.54 -2.13 -6.98
C LEU A 36 7.83 -2.08 -7.78
N GLN A 37 8.31 -3.25 -8.21
CA GLN A 37 9.46 -3.43 -9.08
C GLN A 37 9.05 -3.45 -10.56
N ALA A 38 10.00 -3.28 -11.47
CA ALA A 38 9.75 -3.21 -12.92
C ALA A 38 9.15 -4.50 -13.51
N ASP A 39 9.40 -5.65 -12.89
CA ASP A 39 8.85 -6.96 -13.28
C ASP A 39 7.47 -7.25 -12.64
N GLY A 40 6.91 -6.31 -11.89
CA GLY A 40 5.63 -6.45 -11.20
C GLY A 40 5.73 -7.05 -9.79
N LYS A 41 6.94 -7.41 -9.33
CA LYS A 41 7.14 -7.89 -7.95
C LYS A 41 6.83 -6.78 -6.94
N VAL A 42 6.15 -7.14 -5.86
CA VAL A 42 5.93 -6.26 -4.71
C VAL A 42 6.94 -6.58 -3.63
N GLY A 43 7.95 -5.73 -3.50
CA GLY A 43 9.06 -5.82 -2.54
C GLY A 43 8.74 -5.28 -1.15
N TYR A 44 9.75 -5.34 -0.25
CA TYR A 44 9.67 -4.85 1.12
C TYR A 44 8.53 -5.44 1.96
N VAL A 45 8.06 -6.64 1.61
CA VAL A 45 7.04 -7.35 2.38
C VAL A 45 7.72 -8.07 3.53
N GLN A 46 7.38 -7.72 4.78
CA GLN A 46 7.93 -8.42 5.94
C GLN A 46 7.48 -9.90 5.94
N PRO A 47 8.41 -10.87 5.97
CA PRO A 47 8.09 -12.29 5.97
C PRO A 47 7.48 -12.76 7.31
N ILE A 48 6.77 -13.89 7.24
CA ILE A 48 6.17 -14.52 8.43
C ILE A 48 7.29 -15.15 9.27
N GLY A 49 7.22 -14.96 10.60
CA GLY A 49 8.12 -15.62 11.54
C GLY A 49 9.51 -14.98 11.67
N GLU A 50 9.75 -13.84 11.01
CA GLU A 50 10.99 -13.08 11.20
C GLU A 50 10.96 -12.34 12.55
N LYS A 51 11.99 -12.57 13.36
CA LYS A 51 12.20 -11.78 14.59
C LYS A 51 12.58 -10.36 14.18
N ALA A 52 11.90 -9.37 14.74
CA ALA A 52 12.30 -7.98 14.56
C ALA A 52 13.68 -7.75 15.19
N ILE A 53 14.71 -7.55 14.38
CA ILE A 53 16.04 -7.15 14.82
C ILE A 53 16.14 -5.63 14.68
N PRO A 54 16.39 -4.87 15.77
CA PRO A 54 16.56 -3.42 15.70
C PRO A 54 17.64 -3.03 14.69
N GLY A 55 17.31 -2.13 13.77
CA GLY A 55 18.21 -1.65 12.71
C GLY A 55 18.24 -2.52 11.45
N GLN A 56 17.60 -3.68 11.44
CA GLN A 56 17.43 -4.47 10.22
C GLN A 56 16.39 -3.84 9.31
N VAL A 57 16.77 -3.60 8.05
CA VAL A 57 15.85 -3.15 7.00
C VAL A 57 15.29 -4.37 6.27
N VAL A 58 14.00 -4.34 5.96
CA VAL A 58 13.35 -5.39 5.17
C VAL A 58 13.95 -5.39 3.75
N ASP A 59 14.29 -6.57 3.24
CA ASP A 59 14.85 -6.72 1.91
C ASP A 59 13.87 -6.21 0.83
N ALA A 60 14.39 -5.41 -0.10
CA ALA A 60 13.67 -4.95 -1.29
C ALA A 60 13.14 -6.12 -2.14
N ASN A 61 13.81 -7.27 -2.10
CA ASN A 61 13.40 -8.49 -2.76
C ASN A 61 12.46 -9.35 -1.94
N SER A 62 12.19 -9.01 -0.68
CA SER A 62 11.24 -9.76 0.13
C SER A 62 9.82 -9.54 -0.38
N THR A 63 9.16 -10.63 -0.77
CA THR A 63 7.78 -10.63 -1.27
C THR A 63 7.01 -11.77 -0.65
N ALA A 64 5.69 -11.62 -0.55
CA ALA A 64 4.80 -12.68 -0.12
C ALA A 64 3.40 -12.50 -0.73
N ASN A 65 2.67 -13.61 -0.85
CA ASN A 65 1.31 -13.65 -1.41
C ASN A 65 0.35 -12.66 -0.73
N PHE A 66 0.37 -12.55 0.60
CA PHE A 66 -0.46 -11.60 1.33
C PHE A 66 -0.07 -10.13 1.08
N GLY A 67 1.22 -9.86 0.81
CA GLY A 67 1.71 -8.53 0.44
C GLY A 67 1.20 -8.11 -0.93
N VAL A 68 1.25 -9.03 -1.91
CA VAL A 68 0.67 -8.84 -3.24
C VAL A 68 -0.84 -8.59 -3.14
N GLY A 69 -1.57 -9.38 -2.34
CA GLY A 69 -3.00 -9.17 -2.10
C GLY A 69 -3.30 -7.79 -1.52
N ALA A 70 -2.51 -7.34 -0.53
CA ALA A 70 -2.68 -6.02 0.07
C ALA A 70 -2.38 -4.86 -0.91
N PHE A 71 -1.43 -5.05 -1.83
CA PHE A 71 -1.12 -4.11 -2.90
C PHE A 71 -2.27 -4.00 -3.92
N LEU A 72 -2.84 -5.14 -4.33
CA LEU A 72 -3.97 -5.17 -5.26
C LEU A 72 -5.22 -4.52 -4.67
N LEU A 73 -5.50 -4.73 -3.37
CA LEU A 73 -6.58 -4.02 -2.67
C LEU A 73 -6.39 -2.50 -2.72
N ALA A 74 -5.19 -2.01 -2.41
CA ALA A 74 -4.90 -0.58 -2.45
C ALA A 74 -5.02 -0.01 -3.88
N SER A 75 -4.54 -0.75 -4.87
CA SER A 75 -4.60 -0.35 -6.29
C SER A 75 -6.04 -0.27 -6.79
N ALA A 76 -6.89 -1.24 -6.43
CA ALA A 76 -8.30 -1.24 -6.81
C ALA A 76 -9.06 -0.04 -6.22
N GLU A 77 -8.80 0.31 -4.96
CA GLU A 77 -9.42 1.49 -4.35
C GLU A 77 -8.88 2.81 -4.88
N MET A 78 -7.60 2.86 -5.27
CA MET A 78 -7.04 4.04 -5.94
C MET A 78 -7.71 4.24 -7.30
N TYR A 79 -7.91 3.17 -8.07
CA TYR A 79 -8.66 3.24 -9.32
C TYR A 79 -10.07 3.78 -9.09
N ARG A 80 -10.83 3.21 -8.14
CA ARG A 80 -12.19 3.66 -7.81
C ARG A 80 -12.24 5.12 -7.36
N TYR A 81 -11.23 5.58 -6.62
CA TYR A 81 -11.12 6.97 -6.19
C TYR A 81 -10.94 7.92 -7.38
N LEU A 82 -10.13 7.54 -8.37
CA LEU A 82 -9.91 8.32 -9.59
C LEU A 82 -11.10 8.28 -10.55
N ASP A 83 -11.78 7.13 -10.67
CA ASP A 83 -12.92 6.92 -11.58
C ASP A 83 -14.20 7.62 -11.11
N LYS A 84 -14.36 7.83 -9.79
CA LYS A 84 -15.48 8.60 -9.21
C LYS A 84 -15.31 10.12 -9.33
N LYS A 85 -14.17 10.61 -9.84
CA LYS A 85 -13.92 12.04 -10.07
C LYS A 85 -14.12 12.40 -11.54
#